data_AF-A0A651HXE9-F1
#
_entry.id   AF-A0A651HXE9-F1
#
_cell.length_a   1.000
_cell.length_b   1.000
_cell.length_c   1.000
_cell.angle_alpha   90.00
_cell.angle_beta   90.00
_cell.angle_gamma   90.00
#
_symmetry.space_group_name_H-M   'P 1'
#
loop_
_entity.id
_entity.type
_entity.pdbx_description
1 polymer ?
#
loop_
_entity_poly.entity_id
_entity_poly.type
_entity_poly.pdbx_seq_one_letter_code
_entity_poly.pdbx_strand_id
1 'polypeptide(L)' 'MNPKDLIHRSAFGVCSYIGNKIGIASSRVRIYFIYLSFLTLGSPLIVYLFVAFWLDVKRLFKPMRSLLNE' A
#
# COMPACT_ATOMS: atom_id res chain seq x y z
N MET A 1 17.63 -24.62 -9.06
CA MET A 1 17.35 -23.21 -8.71
C MET A 1 16.33 -23.22 -7.58
N ASN A 2 16.67 -22.69 -6.40
CA ASN A 2 15.88 -22.85 -5.17
C ASN A 2 14.69 -21.85 -5.17
N PRO A 3 13.44 -22.27 -4.88
CA PRO A 3 12.26 -21.39 -4.94
C PRO A 3 12.30 -20.20 -3.97
N LYS A 4 13.09 -20.31 -2.90
CA LYS A 4 13.32 -19.29 -1.87
C LYS A 4 14.04 -18.02 -2.40
N ASP A 5 14.88 -18.14 -3.43
CA ASP A 5 15.60 -17.00 -4.01
C ASP A 5 14.70 -16.09 -4.84
N LEU A 6 13.65 -16.64 -5.45
CA LEU A 6 12.73 -15.89 -6.30
C LEU A 6 11.86 -14.93 -5.49
N ILE A 7 11.39 -15.36 -4.31
CA ILE A 7 10.59 -14.54 -3.39
C ILE A 7 11.44 -13.42 -2.81
N HIS A 8 12.70 -13.71 -2.49
CA HIS A 8 13.63 -12.70 -2.01
C HIS A 8 13.88 -11.65 -3.10
N ARG A 9 14.06 -12.06 -4.36
CA ARG A 9 14.29 -11.15 -5.50
C ARG A 9 13.08 -10.28 -5.84
N SER A 10 11.86 -10.82 -5.83
CA SER A 10 10.64 -10.05 -6.12
C SER A 10 10.28 -9.08 -4.99
N ALA A 11 10.38 -9.51 -3.73
CA ALA A 11 10.20 -8.64 -2.57
C ALA A 11 11.28 -7.54 -2.50
N PHE A 12 12.54 -7.85 -2.85
CA PHE A 12 13.60 -6.84 -2.97
C PHE A 12 13.34 -5.86 -4.11
N GLY A 13 12.84 -6.31 -5.26
CA GLY A 13 12.54 -5.45 -6.40
C GLY A 13 11.49 -4.39 -6.07
N VAL A 14 10.37 -4.80 -5.45
CA VAL A 14 9.29 -3.89 -5.06
C VAL A 14 9.75 -2.95 -3.93
N CYS A 15 10.42 -3.51 -2.91
CA CYS A 15 10.98 -2.75 -1.80
C CYS A 15 12.00 -1.70 -2.28
N SER A 16 12.87 -2.07 -3.22
CA SER A 16 13.89 -1.18 -3.78
C SER A 16 13.28 -0.13 -4.71
N TYR A 17 12.27 -0.48 -5.50
CA TYR A 17 11.58 0.48 -6.37
C TYR A 17 10.82 1.54 -5.56
N ILE A 18 10.08 1.09 -4.54
CA ILE A 18 9.37 1.99 -3.60
C ILE A 18 10.37 2.79 -2.77
N GLY A 19 11.43 2.15 -2.26
CA GLY A 19 12.50 2.81 -1.51
C GLY A 19 13.23 3.87 -2.33
N ASN A 20 13.47 3.64 -3.62
CA ASN A 20 14.06 4.63 -4.52
C ASN A 20 13.09 5.79 -4.83
N LYS A 21 11.80 5.48 -4.98
CA LYS A 21 10.78 6.50 -5.25
C LYS A 21 10.45 7.39 -4.05
N ILE A 22 10.66 6.87 -2.83
CA ILE A 22 10.34 7.55 -1.56
C ILE A 22 11.62 7.97 -0.79
N GLY A 23 12.82 7.54 -1.23
CA GLY A 23 14.10 7.84 -0.58
C GLY A 23 14.35 7.08 0.74
N ILE A 24 13.65 5.95 0.98
CA ILE A 24 13.67 5.22 2.25
C ILE A 24 14.48 3.93 2.13
N ALA A 25 15.31 3.64 3.15
CA ALA A 25 16.12 2.42 3.22
C ALA A 25 15.25 1.13 3.18
N SER A 26 15.69 0.15 2.38
CA SER A 26 15.02 -1.14 2.16
C SER A 26 14.63 -1.88 3.46
N SER A 27 15.42 -1.72 4.53
CA SER A 27 15.14 -2.32 5.84
C SER A 27 13.82 -1.82 6.45
N ARG A 28 13.49 -0.53 6.28
CA ARG A 28 12.26 0.07 6.84
C ARG A 28 11.03 -0.40 6.06
N VAL A 29 11.15 -0.50 4.74
CA VAL A 29 10.05 -0.95 3.87
C VAL A 29 9.61 -2.38 4.19
N ARG A 30 10.56 -3.27 4.52
CA ARG A 30 10.25 -4.63 5.00
C ARG A 30 9.40 -4.63 6.28
N ILE A 31 9.75 -3.78 7.24
CA ILE A 31 9.01 -3.63 8.50
C ILE A 31 7.61 -3.06 8.25
N TYR A 32 7.49 -2.05 7.36
CA TYR A 32 6.18 -1.51 6.96
C TYR A 32 5.29 -2.53 6.27
N PHE A 33 5.85 -3.40 5.42
CA PHE A 33 5.10 -4.47 4.77
C PHE A 33 4.49 -5.45 5.78
N ILE A 34 5.25 -5.80 6.83
CA ILE A 34 4.78 -6.66 7.92
C ILE A 34 3.67 -5.95 8.71
N TYR A 35 3.87 -4.68 9.09
CA TYR A 35 2.84 -3.90 9.77
C TYR A 35 1.56 -3.76 8.96
N LEU A 36 1.66 -3.45 7.67
CA LEU A 36 0.50 -3.39 6.76
C LEU A 36 -0.18 -4.74 6.65
N SER A 37 0.59 -5.83 6.55
CA SER A 37 0.04 -7.18 6.52
C SER A 37 -0.75 -7.48 7.80
N PHE A 38 -0.21 -7.18 8.99
CA PHE A 38 -0.93 -7.34 10.25
C PHE A 38 -2.07 -6.34 10.44
N LEU A 39 -1.98 -5.13 9.88
CA LEU A 39 -3.04 -4.14 9.95
C LEU A 39 -4.21 -4.52 9.05
N THR A 40 -3.93 -5.02 7.85
CA THR A 40 -4.93 -5.49 6.88
C THR A 40 -5.45 -6.89 7.19
N LEU A 41 -4.69 -7.74 7.88
CA LEU A 41 -5.13 -9.10 8.21
C LEU A 41 -5.55 -9.28 9.67
N GLY A 42 -5.26 -8.28 10.54
CA GLY A 42 -5.41 -8.41 11.99
C GLY A 42 -6.85 -8.39 12.50
N SER A 43 -7.80 -7.88 11.72
CA SER A 43 -9.22 -8.04 12.03
C SER A 43 -10.10 -7.75 10.81
N PRO A 44 -11.03 -8.65 10.44
CA PRO A 44 -12.04 -8.40 9.40
C PRO A 44 -12.82 -7.09 9.62
N LEU A 45 -12.95 -6.65 10.88
CA LEU A 45 -13.57 -5.37 11.25
C LEU A 45 -12.78 -4.15 10.76
N ILE A 46 -11.44 -4.16 10.95
CA ILE A 46 -10.57 -3.07 10.47
C ILE A 46 -10.59 -3.00 8.94
N VAL A 47 -10.60 -4.16 8.27
CA VAL A 47 -10.68 -4.23 6.80
C VAL A 47 -11.97 -3.62 6.29
N TYR A 48 -13.11 -3.96 6.91
CA TYR A 48 -14.41 -3.42 6.51
C TYR A 48 -14.47 -1.89 6.68
N LEU A 49 -13.98 -1.39 7.82
CA LEU A 49 -13.84 0.05 8.08
C LEU A 49 -12.94 0.74 7.05
N PHE A 50 -11.81 0.12 6.70
CA PHE A 50 -10.87 0.66 5.72
C PHE A 50 -11.47 0.71 4.31
N VAL A 51 -12.18 -0.34 3.88
CA VAL A 51 -12.84 -0.39 2.57
C VAL A 51 -13.99 0.63 2.49
N ALA A 52 -14.83 0.72 3.53
CA ALA A 52 -15.90 1.71 3.61
C ALA A 52 -15.35 3.14 3.59
N PHE A 53 -14.30 3.41 4.39
CA PHE A 53 -13.61 4.70 4.42
C PHE A 53 -12.98 5.05 3.07
N TRP A 54 -12.36 4.08 2.39
CA TRP A 54 -11.76 4.31 1.07
C TRP A 54 -12.79 4.65 -0.01
N LEU A 55 -13.99 4.06 0.07
CA LEU A 55 -15.10 4.40 -0.83
C LEU A 55 -15.55 5.85 -0.63
N ASP A 56 -15.60 6.32 0.62
CA ASP A 56 -15.96 7.68 0.99
C ASP A 56 -14.87 8.69 0.59
N VAL A 57 -13.60 8.37 0.86
CA VAL A 57 -12.45 9.17 0.40
C VAL A 57 -12.40 9.27 -1.12
N LYS A 58 -12.66 8.18 -1.86
CA LYS A 58 -12.77 8.24 -3.33
C LYS A 58 -13.91 9.14 -3.79
N ARG A 59 -14.99 9.27 -3.03
CA ARG A 59 -16.10 10.16 -3.34
C ARG A 59 -15.72 11.63 -3.12
N LEU A 60 -14.92 11.92 -2.10
CA LEU A 60 -14.33 13.24 -1.82
C LEU A 60 -13.20 13.60 -2.81
N PHE A 61 -12.40 12.62 -3.23
CA PHE A 61 -11.35 12.76 -4.24
C PHE A 61 -11.87 12.70 -5.68
N LYS A 62 -13.13 12.28 -5.91
CA LYS A 62 -13.77 12.45 -7.20
C LYS A 62 -13.88 13.96 -7.39
N PRO A 63 -13.08 14.54 -8.28
CA PRO A 63 -12.76 15.94 -8.16
C PRO A 63 -14.01 16.76 -8.40
N MET A 64 -14.10 17.85 -7.63
CA MET A 64 -14.36 19.21 -8.12
C MET A 64 -14.00 19.40 -9.62
N ARG A 65 -14.77 18.77 -10.51
CA ARG A 65 -14.70 18.88 -11.99
C ARG A 65 -16.01 19.44 -12.55
N SER A 66 -16.97 19.77 -11.70
CA SER A 66 -18.23 20.40 -12.10
C SER A 66 -18.32 21.88 -11.72
N LEU A 67 -17.33 22.46 -11.02
CA LEU A 67 -17.28 23.90 -10.70
C LEU A 67 -16.26 24.68 -11.56
N LEU A 68 -15.67 24.04 -12.58
CA LEU A 68 -14.90 24.67 -13.66
C LEU A 68 -15.59 24.42 -15.01
N ASN A 69 -16.92 24.47 -15.03
CA ASN A 69 -17.75 24.50 -16.24
C ASN A 69 -19.05 25.28 -15.99
N GLU A 70 -18.96 26.36 -15.23
CA GLU A 70 -19.94 27.46 -15.25
C GLU A 70 -19.18 28.74 -15.61
#